data_AF-A0A944JNC5-F1
#
_entry.id   AF-A0A944JNC5-F1
#
_cell.length_a   1.000
_cell.length_b   1.000
_cell.length_c   1.000
_cell.angle_alpha   90.00
_cell.angle_beta   90.00
_cell.angle_gamma   90.00
#
_symmetry.space_group_name_H-M   'P 1'
#
loop_
_entity.id
_entity.type
_entity.pdbx_description
1 polymer ?
#
loop_
_entity_poly.entity_id
_entity_poly.type
_entity_poly.pdbx_seq_one_letter_code
_entity_poly.pdbx_strand_id
1 'polypeptide(L)'
;MRLARFPERAGWWMLNVGGGPAMAGEKDRQIVIEVMESRFYPEPLGWTEYSTFRVAGSRPGGMLDRNAVRGTAAERDGWRAAGELFHRSMREAENVYNAVTRQGAGRYLPGARRRKERAAERFRDVLASTEERYAPVRAEIRRRLALAREEVRQEREELERRGAAEEAERKERERVRLARGKRCHALASRALWGWVLVGEDGTTALVHRHDVDPAQPLPTASRRSSEPLNAYALASELEKLGHGEGLTSVRWEKAARERVVSECSTPEDPVQFGQWWTAATSGRWRSPGELPPPSSSSSGPGHGRGHSGSDYGGIGGDFGGGFSGGFGGGY
;
A
#
# COMPACT_ATOMS: atom_id res chain seq x y z
N MET A 1 -35.18 -11.35 -35.37
CA MET A 1 -34.39 -10.72 -36.46
C MET A 1 -33.19 -10.03 -35.81
N ARG A 2 -31.98 -10.60 -35.88
CA ARG A 2 -30.90 -10.31 -36.87
C ARG A 2 -30.57 -8.80 -36.92
N LEU A 3 -29.36 -8.29 -36.71
CA LEU A 3 -27.99 -8.83 -36.61
C LEU A 3 -27.08 -7.73 -36.01
N ALA A 4 -25.93 -8.16 -35.50
CA ALA A 4 -24.76 -7.38 -35.07
C ALA A 4 -24.17 -6.47 -36.17
N ARG A 5 -23.33 -5.47 -35.76
CA ARG A 5 -21.90 -5.35 -36.12
C ARG A 5 -21.30 -3.96 -35.84
N PHE A 6 -20.25 -3.92 -35.02
CA PHE A 6 -19.01 -3.16 -35.30
C PHE A 6 -18.30 -3.86 -36.49
N PRO A 7 -17.44 -3.22 -37.32
CA PRO A 7 -16.30 -2.38 -36.90
C PRO A 7 -15.96 -1.20 -37.84
N GLU A 8 -14.98 -0.36 -37.48
CA GLU A 8 -13.90 0.01 -38.43
C GLU A 8 -12.75 0.76 -37.75
N ARG A 9 -11.56 0.19 -37.95
CA ARG A 9 -10.26 0.80 -37.73
C ARG A 9 -10.01 1.79 -38.86
N ALA A 10 -9.68 3.04 -38.53
CA ALA A 10 -9.00 3.94 -39.45
C ALA A 10 -7.64 4.31 -38.86
N GLY A 11 -6.59 3.74 -39.44
CA GLY A 11 -5.22 4.17 -39.21
C GLY A 11 -5.01 5.54 -39.85
N TRP A 12 -4.47 6.48 -39.07
CA TRP A 12 -3.92 7.73 -39.58
C TRP A 12 -2.43 7.74 -39.28
N TRP A 13 -1.66 7.25 -40.25
CA TRP A 13 -0.29 7.69 -40.47
C TRP A 13 -0.39 8.99 -41.26
N MET A 14 -0.16 10.12 -40.60
CA MET A 14 0.31 11.33 -41.29
C MET A 14 1.55 11.82 -40.58
N LEU A 15 2.63 11.83 -41.36
CA LEU A 15 3.80 12.65 -41.16
C LEU A 15 3.36 14.07 -40.78
N ASN A 16 3.66 14.48 -39.55
CA ASN A 16 3.72 15.87 -39.19
C ASN A 16 5.20 16.27 -39.10
N VAL A 17 5.82 16.45 -40.27
CA VAL A 17 7.03 17.25 -40.42
C VAL A 17 6.58 18.70 -40.37
N GLY A 18 6.24 19.14 -39.16
CA GLY A 18 5.94 20.53 -38.83
C GLY A 18 7.05 21.03 -37.91
N GLY A 19 8.10 21.60 -38.50
CA GLY A 19 9.06 22.44 -37.80
C GLY A 19 8.35 23.68 -37.27
N GLY A 20 7.67 23.52 -36.13
CA GLY A 20 7.15 24.63 -35.35
C GLY A 20 8.28 25.26 -34.53
N PRO A 21 8.17 26.55 -34.18
CA PRO A 21 9.12 27.22 -33.30
C PRO A 21 9.04 26.62 -31.89
N ALA A 22 9.76 25.52 -31.67
CA ALA A 22 10.17 25.12 -30.35
C ALA A 22 11.12 26.19 -29.78
N MET A 23 11.36 26.15 -28.48
CA MET A 23 12.49 26.81 -27.79
C MET A 23 12.23 28.19 -27.16
N ALA A 24 11.00 28.50 -26.73
CA ALA A 24 10.79 29.57 -25.72
C ALA A 24 10.15 29.08 -24.40
N GLY A 25 9.45 27.94 -24.39
CA GLY A 25 8.71 27.46 -23.22
C GLY A 25 9.38 26.36 -22.37
N GLU A 26 10.60 25.92 -22.73
CA GLU A 26 11.25 24.79 -22.03
C GLU A 26 12.13 25.23 -20.85
N LYS A 27 12.62 26.48 -20.86
CA LYS A 27 13.50 27.02 -19.81
C LYS A 27 12.78 27.27 -18.48
N ASP A 28 11.47 27.47 -18.52
CA ASP A 28 10.66 27.80 -17.34
C ASP A 28 9.90 26.60 -16.76
N ARG A 29 10.12 25.40 -17.30
CA ARG A 29 9.52 24.19 -16.73
C ARG A 29 10.15 23.91 -15.36
N GLN A 30 9.29 23.76 -14.36
CA GLN A 30 9.71 23.38 -13.02
C GLN A 30 10.27 21.95 -13.05
N ILE A 31 11.51 21.81 -12.59
CA ILE A 31 12.24 20.56 -12.45
C ILE A 31 12.60 20.34 -10.98
N VAL A 32 12.87 19.08 -10.65
CA VAL A 32 13.46 18.71 -9.36
C VAL A 32 14.97 18.60 -9.58
N ILE A 33 15.74 19.40 -8.85
CA ILE A 33 17.20 19.49 -8.92
C ILE A 33 17.78 18.77 -7.70
N GLU A 34 18.62 17.77 -7.94
CA GLU A 34 19.31 17.03 -6.87
C GLU A 34 20.64 17.71 -6.55
N VAL A 35 20.84 18.04 -5.27
CA VAL A 35 22.01 18.76 -4.75
C VAL A 35 22.64 18.02 -3.58
N MET A 36 23.95 17.75 -3.67
CA MET A 36 24.71 17.09 -2.61
C MET A 36 25.68 18.07 -1.96
N GLU A 37 25.58 18.26 -0.64
CA GLU A 37 26.57 19.03 0.10
C GLU A 37 27.89 18.25 0.16
N SER A 38 28.97 18.86 -0.32
CA SER A 38 30.34 18.35 -0.22
C SER A 38 31.12 19.23 0.73
N ARG A 39 31.69 18.63 1.78
CA ARG A 39 32.51 19.29 2.80
C ARG A 39 33.97 18.92 2.60
N PHE A 40 34.88 19.87 2.76
CA PHE A 40 36.31 19.65 2.58
C PHE A 40 37.16 20.60 3.44
N TYR A 41 38.43 20.22 3.62
CA TYR A 41 39.41 20.91 4.46
C TYR A 41 40.67 21.19 3.64
N PRO A 42 40.88 22.44 3.16
CA PRO A 42 42.03 22.75 2.32
C PRO A 42 43.35 22.71 3.11
N GLU A 43 44.34 21.96 2.62
CA GLU A 43 45.59 21.63 3.34
C GLU A 43 46.54 22.79 3.74
N PRO A 44 46.42 24.07 3.30
CA PRO A 44 47.13 25.16 3.98
C PRO A 44 46.40 25.74 5.20
N LEU A 45 45.12 25.43 5.43
CA LEU A 45 44.26 26.10 6.42
C LEU A 45 43.81 25.21 7.59
N GLY A 46 44.37 24.00 7.68
CA GLY A 46 44.08 23.06 8.76
C GLY A 46 42.62 22.62 8.78
N TRP A 47 41.98 22.68 9.95
CA TRP A 47 40.66 22.10 10.22
C TRP A 47 39.47 23.02 9.91
N THR A 48 39.67 24.07 9.12
CA THR A 48 38.56 24.94 8.73
C THR A 48 37.70 24.22 7.69
N GLU A 49 36.45 23.89 8.05
CA GLU A 49 35.50 23.20 7.18
C GLU A 49 34.90 24.18 6.16
N TYR A 50 34.95 23.82 4.88
CA TYR A 50 34.26 24.52 3.81
C TYR A 50 33.26 23.60 3.16
N SER A 51 32.12 24.14 2.72
CA SER A 51 31.13 23.37 2.00
C SER A 51 30.69 23.99 0.68
N THR A 52 30.40 23.10 -0.27
CA THR A 52 29.88 23.40 -1.60
C THR A 52 28.69 22.49 -1.87
N PHE A 53 27.86 22.83 -2.85
CA PHE A 53 26.81 21.95 -3.35
C PHE A 53 27.13 21.51 -4.76
N ARG A 54 27.13 20.19 -4.97
CA ARG A 54 27.23 19.58 -6.29
C ARG A 54 25.83 19.27 -6.81
N VAL A 55 25.51 19.77 -8.00
CA VAL A 55 24.28 19.38 -8.71
C VAL A 55 24.50 17.99 -9.32
N ALA A 56 23.85 16.97 -8.75
CA ALA A 56 24.01 15.57 -9.14
C ALA A 56 23.15 15.19 -10.36
N GLY A 57 21.95 15.75 -10.44
CA GLY A 57 21.00 15.41 -11.50
C GLY A 57 19.79 16.33 -11.51
N SER A 58 18.87 16.06 -12.44
CA SER A 58 17.55 16.68 -12.44
C SER A 58 16.52 15.78 -13.11
N ARG A 59 15.27 15.84 -12.64
CA ARG A 59 14.14 15.12 -13.24
C ARG A 59 12.94 16.06 -13.47
N PRO A 60 12.11 15.78 -14.49
CA PRO A 60 10.89 16.55 -14.71
C PRO A 60 9.86 16.21 -13.63
N GLY A 61 9.52 17.20 -12.80
CA GLY A 61 8.55 17.02 -11.71
C GLY A 61 8.90 15.90 -10.71
N GLY A 62 7.91 15.54 -9.89
CA GLY A 62 7.99 14.43 -8.93
C GLY A 62 8.17 14.87 -7.47
N MET A 63 8.12 13.87 -6.59
CA MET A 63 8.27 14.06 -5.14
C MET A 63 9.66 14.62 -4.81
N LEU A 64 9.75 15.49 -3.81
CA LEU A 64 11.03 15.97 -3.31
C LEU A 64 11.67 14.89 -2.43
N ASP A 65 12.92 14.55 -2.71
CA ASP A 65 13.74 13.77 -1.80
C ASP A 65 14.49 14.69 -0.82
N ARG A 66 15.21 14.08 0.13
CA ARG A 66 15.93 14.79 1.20
C ARG A 66 16.99 15.80 0.70
N ASN A 67 17.47 15.62 -0.53
CA ASN A 67 18.56 16.37 -1.16
C ASN A 67 18.10 17.04 -2.46
N ALA A 68 16.79 17.17 -2.66
CA ALA A 68 16.23 17.76 -3.86
C ALA A 68 15.52 19.06 -3.57
N VAL A 69 15.57 19.96 -4.53
CA VAL A 69 14.87 21.25 -4.51
C VAL A 69 14.14 21.47 -5.81
N ARG A 70 13.02 22.19 -5.76
CA ARG A 70 12.35 22.64 -6.99
C ARG A 70 13.11 23.84 -7.57
N GLY A 71 13.24 23.85 -8.89
CA GLY A 71 13.83 24.96 -9.61
C GLY A 71 13.61 24.87 -11.11
N THR A 72 14.29 25.71 -11.87
CA THR A 72 14.27 25.69 -13.34
C THR A 72 15.56 25.08 -13.90
N ALA A 73 15.54 24.72 -15.19
CA ALA A 73 16.75 24.27 -15.88
C ALA A 73 17.85 25.35 -15.85
N ALA A 74 17.48 26.62 -15.99
CA ALA A 74 18.42 27.75 -15.90
C ALA A 74 19.06 27.86 -14.51
N GLU A 75 18.29 27.68 -13.44
CA GLU A 75 18.82 27.68 -12.07
C GLU A 75 19.79 26.52 -11.84
N ARG A 76 19.41 25.31 -12.28
CA ARG A 76 20.28 24.12 -12.23
C ARG A 76 21.63 24.40 -12.91
N ASP A 77 21.59 24.93 -14.13
CA ASP A 77 22.79 25.17 -14.92
C ASP A 77 23.64 26.29 -14.31
N GLY A 78 22.99 27.33 -13.77
CA GLY A 78 23.66 28.40 -13.03
C GLY A 78 24.36 27.90 -11.76
N TRP A 79 23.69 27.07 -10.96
CA TRP A 79 24.29 26.47 -9.76
C TRP A 79 25.44 25.51 -10.09
N ARG A 80 25.29 24.70 -11.15
CA ARG A 80 26.35 23.81 -11.63
C ARG A 80 27.57 24.62 -12.06
N ALA A 81 27.38 25.64 -12.89
CA ALA A 81 28.46 26.49 -13.36
C ALA A 81 29.17 27.21 -12.20
N ALA A 82 28.42 27.71 -11.21
CA ALA A 82 28.99 28.34 -10.03
C ALA A 82 29.82 27.35 -9.18
N GLY A 83 29.33 26.13 -8.98
CA GLY A 83 30.06 25.08 -8.28
C GLY A 83 31.32 24.65 -9.02
N GLU A 84 31.26 24.49 -10.34
CA GLU A 84 32.41 24.16 -11.19
C GLU A 84 33.48 25.26 -11.15
N LEU A 85 33.08 26.54 -11.21
CA LEU A 85 33.99 27.67 -11.09
C LEU A 85 34.68 27.70 -9.72
N PHE A 86 33.92 27.43 -8.65
CA PHE A 86 34.46 27.31 -7.30
C PHE A 86 35.54 26.22 -7.23
N HIS A 87 35.21 24.99 -7.67
CA HIS A 87 36.14 23.85 -7.63
C HIS A 87 37.36 24.04 -8.56
N ARG A 88 37.20 24.73 -9.69
CA ARG A 88 38.30 25.06 -10.58
C ARG A 88 39.27 26.03 -9.89
N SER A 89 38.75 27.14 -9.35
CA SER A 89 39.55 28.17 -8.66
C SER A 89 40.31 27.58 -7.46
N MET A 90 39.65 26.71 -6.69
CA MET A 90 40.27 26.02 -5.56
C MET A 90 41.40 25.07 -5.98
N ARG A 91 41.19 24.28 -7.05
CA ARG A 91 42.23 23.39 -7.59
C ARG A 91 43.42 24.16 -8.15
N GLU A 92 43.18 25.27 -8.84
CA GLU A 92 44.24 26.13 -9.36
C GLU A 92 45.07 26.74 -8.21
N ALA A 93 44.41 27.28 -7.18
CA ALA A 93 45.09 27.81 -6.00
C ALA A 93 45.89 26.72 -5.26
N GLU A 94 45.31 25.53 -5.12
CA GLU A 94 45.97 24.37 -4.51
C GLU A 94 47.18 23.93 -5.32
N ASN A 95 47.08 23.88 -6.65
CA ASN A 95 48.20 23.54 -7.53
C ASN A 95 49.35 24.55 -7.41
N VAL A 96 49.04 25.86 -7.35
CA VAL A 96 50.05 26.91 -7.15
C VAL A 96 50.71 26.78 -5.78
N TYR A 97 49.93 26.53 -4.72
CA TYR A 97 50.46 26.29 -3.38
C TYR A 97 51.34 25.03 -3.33
N ASN A 98 50.89 23.94 -3.93
CA ASN A 98 51.61 22.67 -4.00
C ASN A 98 52.89 22.78 -4.84
N ALA A 99 52.91 23.56 -5.92
CA ALA A 99 54.12 23.83 -6.70
C ALA A 99 55.21 24.51 -5.84
N VAL A 100 54.83 25.40 -4.93
CA VAL A 100 55.76 26.07 -4.02
C VAL A 100 56.19 25.17 -2.86
N THR A 101 55.33 24.27 -2.39
CA THR A 101 55.56 23.49 -1.16
C THR A 101 56.10 22.07 -1.39
N ARG A 102 55.84 21.44 -2.54
CA ARG A 102 56.23 20.07 -2.86
C ARG A 102 57.53 19.94 -3.68
N GLN A 103 58.11 21.04 -4.19
CA GLN A 103 59.40 20.97 -4.88
C GLN A 103 60.54 20.63 -3.90
N GLY A 104 60.99 19.37 -3.93
CA GLY A 104 61.91 18.76 -2.95
C GLY A 104 63.24 19.48 -2.72
N ALA A 105 63.80 20.16 -3.74
CA ALA A 105 65.05 20.92 -3.60
C ALA A 105 64.84 22.37 -3.09
N GLY A 106 63.65 22.94 -3.30
CA GLY A 106 63.31 24.33 -2.94
C GLY A 106 63.05 24.57 -1.44
N ARG A 107 62.92 23.48 -0.67
CA ARG A 107 62.68 23.46 0.78
C ARG A 107 63.90 23.94 1.59
N TYR A 108 65.11 23.72 1.07
CA TYR A 108 66.38 24.05 1.73
C TYR A 108 66.97 25.39 1.26
N LEU A 109 66.36 26.03 0.26
CA LEU A 109 66.79 27.34 -0.22
C LEU A 109 66.46 28.43 0.80
N PRO A 110 67.35 29.41 1.04
CA PRO A 110 67.06 30.58 1.87
C PRO A 110 65.71 31.23 1.50
N GLY A 111 64.91 31.55 2.50
CA GLY A 111 63.58 32.15 2.31
C GLY A 111 62.45 31.18 1.93
N ALA A 112 62.66 29.85 1.97
CA ALA A 112 61.60 28.86 1.72
C ALA A 112 60.36 29.08 2.60
N ARG A 113 60.56 29.42 3.88
CA ARG A 113 59.49 29.78 4.82
C ARG A 113 58.65 30.96 4.32
N ARG A 114 59.30 32.06 3.91
CA ARG A 114 58.62 33.26 3.38
C ARG A 114 57.86 32.96 2.08
N ARG A 115 58.41 32.11 1.20
CA ARG A 115 57.72 31.68 -0.03
C ARG A 115 56.47 30.86 0.28
N LYS A 116 56.56 29.92 1.23
CA LYS A 116 55.41 29.12 1.70
C LYS A 116 54.34 30.00 2.35
N GLU A 117 54.72 30.93 3.22
CA GLU A 117 53.80 31.87 3.87
C GLU A 117 53.07 32.74 2.83
N ARG A 118 53.78 33.30 1.83
CA ARG A 118 53.16 34.06 0.73
C ARG A 118 52.25 33.20 -0.14
N ALA A 119 52.60 31.94 -0.40
CA ALA A 119 51.74 31.02 -1.14
C ALA A 119 50.47 30.68 -0.35
N ALA A 120 50.57 30.52 0.96
CA ALA A 120 49.42 30.31 1.85
C ALA A 120 48.54 31.56 1.96
N GLU A 121 49.11 32.76 1.99
CA GLU A 121 48.37 34.03 1.93
C GLU A 121 47.59 34.15 0.61
N ARG A 122 48.24 33.95 -0.54
CA ARG A 122 47.56 33.94 -1.84
C ARG A 122 46.45 32.90 -1.92
N PHE A 123 46.67 31.70 -1.35
CA PHE A 123 45.63 30.68 -1.28
C PHE A 123 44.43 31.16 -0.46
N ARG A 124 44.66 31.80 0.70
CA ARG A 124 43.60 32.40 1.53
C ARG A 124 42.82 33.46 0.78
N ASP A 125 43.49 34.33 0.02
CA ASP A 125 42.84 35.38 -0.75
C ASP A 125 41.95 34.80 -1.87
N VAL A 126 42.45 33.78 -2.58
CA VAL A 126 41.65 33.08 -3.59
C VAL A 126 40.46 32.37 -2.96
N LEU A 127 40.65 31.69 -1.81
CA LEU A 127 39.56 31.04 -1.12
C LEU A 127 38.50 32.04 -0.65
N ALA A 128 38.90 33.13 0.02
CA ALA A 128 37.98 34.15 0.52
C ALA A 128 37.16 34.78 -0.63
N SER A 129 37.82 35.15 -1.73
CA SER A 129 37.14 35.72 -2.89
C SER A 129 36.23 34.72 -3.62
N THR A 130 36.62 33.44 -3.69
CA THR A 130 35.80 32.39 -4.31
C THR A 130 34.61 32.05 -3.42
N GLU A 131 34.80 32.04 -2.10
CA GLU A 131 33.73 31.84 -1.13
C GLU A 131 32.72 32.99 -1.17
N GLU A 132 33.16 34.25 -1.21
CA GLU A 132 32.28 35.40 -1.33
C GLU A 132 31.41 35.32 -2.58
N ARG A 133 31.99 34.93 -3.72
CA ARG A 133 31.25 34.74 -4.98
C ARG A 133 30.25 33.58 -4.93
N TYR A 134 30.57 32.49 -4.23
CA TYR A 134 29.70 31.30 -4.15
C TYR A 134 28.67 31.38 -3.01
N ALA A 135 28.89 32.23 -2.00
CA ALA A 135 28.03 32.44 -0.85
C ALA A 135 26.53 32.63 -1.20
N PRO A 136 26.14 33.46 -2.19
CA PRO A 136 24.71 33.63 -2.52
C PRO A 136 24.07 32.33 -3.06
N VAL A 137 24.79 31.58 -3.90
CA VAL A 137 24.31 30.28 -4.42
C VAL A 137 24.15 29.27 -3.29
N ARG A 138 25.14 29.20 -2.39
CA ARG A 138 25.11 28.32 -1.21
C ARG A 138 23.95 28.66 -0.28
N ALA A 139 23.70 29.95 -0.02
CA ALA A 139 22.59 30.40 0.82
C ALA A 139 21.23 30.05 0.20
N GLU A 140 21.07 30.25 -1.11
CA GLU A 140 19.82 29.93 -1.80
C GLU A 140 19.53 28.42 -1.81
N ILE A 141 20.53 27.59 -2.11
CA ILE A 141 20.38 26.13 -2.07
C ILE A 141 19.98 25.66 -0.66
N ARG A 142 20.63 26.20 0.39
CA ARG A 142 20.28 25.88 1.79
C ARG A 142 18.86 26.29 2.14
N ARG A 143 18.44 27.49 1.75
CA ARG A 143 17.08 28.00 1.98
C ARG A 143 16.05 27.07 1.34
N ARG A 144 16.25 26.67 0.09
CA ARG A 144 15.34 25.77 -0.62
C ARG A 144 15.34 24.36 -0.05
N LEU A 145 16.49 23.83 0.36
CA LEU A 145 16.55 22.53 1.05
C LEU A 145 15.80 22.55 2.38
N ALA A 146 15.85 23.66 3.13
CA ALA A 146 15.10 23.79 4.37
C ALA A 146 13.58 23.79 4.10
N LEU A 147 13.12 24.52 3.09
CA LEU A 147 11.71 24.52 2.67
C LEU A 147 11.26 23.14 2.19
N ALA A 148 12.04 22.47 1.34
CA ALA A 148 11.74 21.13 0.86
C ALA A 148 11.62 20.11 2.01
N ARG A 149 12.47 20.20 3.03
CA ARG A 149 12.40 19.33 4.20
C ARG A 149 11.14 19.56 5.04
N GLU A 150 10.71 20.82 5.16
CA GLU A 150 9.47 21.16 5.84
C GLU A 150 8.25 20.62 5.08
N GLU A 151 8.21 20.80 3.76
CA GLU A 151 7.16 20.24 2.89
C GLU A 151 7.07 18.72 3.03
N VAL A 152 8.18 18.01 2.90
CA VAL A 152 8.23 16.55 3.04
C VAL A 152 7.80 16.11 4.45
N ARG A 153 8.15 16.87 5.50
CA ARG A 153 7.69 16.58 6.86
C ARG A 153 6.17 16.72 6.99
N GLN A 154 5.61 17.82 6.50
CA GLN A 154 4.17 18.08 6.56
C GLN A 154 3.38 17.04 5.75
N GLU A 155 3.81 16.72 4.53
CA GLU A 155 3.20 15.67 3.72
C GLU A 155 3.20 14.32 4.45
N ARG A 156 4.32 13.97 5.09
CA ARG A 156 4.44 12.74 5.87
C ARG A 156 3.50 12.73 7.08
N GLU A 157 3.45 13.81 7.85
CA GLU A 157 2.55 13.94 9.00
C GLU A 157 1.06 13.85 8.59
N GLU A 158 0.70 14.43 7.45
CA GLU A 158 -0.64 14.30 6.89
C GLU A 158 -0.97 12.87 6.48
N LEU A 159 -0.05 12.18 5.79
CA LEU A 159 -0.22 10.79 5.40
C LEU A 159 -0.35 9.87 6.62
N GLU A 160 0.48 10.08 7.64
CA GLU A 160 0.40 9.34 8.90
C GLU A 160 -0.94 9.59 9.60
N ARG A 161 -1.43 10.83 9.62
CA ARG A 161 -2.76 11.17 10.19
C ARG A 161 -3.90 10.51 9.43
N ARG A 162 -3.87 10.53 8.09
CA ARG A 162 -4.89 9.88 7.24
C ARG A 162 -4.86 8.36 7.43
N GLY A 163 -3.67 7.76 7.40
CA GLY A 163 -3.49 6.34 7.65
C GLY A 163 -4.05 5.93 9.02
N ALA A 164 -3.72 6.68 10.09
CA ALA A 164 -4.24 6.39 11.42
C ALA A 164 -5.78 6.48 11.50
N ALA A 165 -6.41 7.43 10.80
CA ALA A 165 -7.86 7.54 10.74
C ALA A 165 -8.51 6.36 10.00
N GLU A 166 -7.94 5.97 8.86
CA GLU A 166 -8.40 4.79 8.09
C GLU A 166 -8.24 3.49 8.89
N GLU A 167 -7.14 3.33 9.63
CA GLU A 167 -6.95 2.18 10.50
C GLU A 167 -7.94 2.14 11.66
N ALA A 168 -8.27 3.29 12.26
CA ALA A 168 -9.28 3.38 13.31
C ALA A 168 -10.67 2.99 12.77
N GLU A 169 -11.05 3.49 11.58
CA GLU A 169 -12.29 3.12 10.93
C GLU A 169 -12.35 1.62 10.60
N ARG A 170 -11.25 1.06 10.08
CA ARG A 170 -11.13 -0.38 9.80
C ARG A 170 -11.35 -1.22 11.07
N LYS A 171 -10.70 -0.85 12.17
CA LYS A 171 -10.84 -1.53 13.47
C LYS A 171 -12.27 -1.43 14.00
N GLU A 172 -12.93 -0.28 13.85
CA GLU A 172 -14.32 -0.11 14.27
C GLU A 172 -15.27 -0.98 13.45
N ARG A 173 -15.13 -0.99 12.12
CA ARG A 173 -15.91 -1.87 11.24
C ARG A 173 -15.71 -3.34 11.59
N GLU A 174 -14.47 -3.75 11.89
CA GLU A 174 -14.17 -5.11 12.33
C GLU A 174 -14.81 -5.43 13.68
N ARG A 175 -14.75 -4.51 14.64
CA ARG A 175 -15.40 -4.65 15.95
C ARG A 175 -16.91 -4.86 15.80
N VAL A 176 -17.58 -4.02 15.01
CA VAL A 176 -19.02 -4.12 14.72
C VAL A 176 -19.34 -5.47 14.07
N ARG A 177 -18.56 -5.87 13.05
CA ARG A 177 -18.71 -7.15 12.36
C ARG A 177 -18.55 -8.35 13.30
N LEU A 178 -17.57 -8.33 14.20
CA LEU A 178 -17.34 -9.39 15.18
C LEU A 178 -18.45 -9.45 16.22
N ALA A 179 -18.90 -8.30 16.73
CA ALA A 179 -20.02 -8.22 17.66
C ALA A 179 -21.31 -8.76 17.02
N ARG A 180 -21.57 -8.42 15.75
CA ARG A 180 -22.64 -9.01 14.95
C ARG A 180 -22.49 -10.53 14.85
N GLY A 181 -21.32 -11.02 14.44
CA GLY A 181 -21.06 -12.46 14.31
C GLY A 181 -21.38 -13.23 15.59
N LYS A 182 -20.99 -12.67 16.75
CA LYS A 182 -21.31 -13.24 18.07
C LYS A 182 -22.81 -13.28 18.35
N ARG A 183 -23.56 -12.20 18.07
CA ARG A 183 -25.03 -12.18 18.24
C ARG A 183 -25.72 -13.20 17.33
N CYS A 184 -25.36 -13.21 16.04
CA CYS A 184 -25.90 -14.15 15.06
C CYS A 184 -25.64 -15.61 15.45
N HIS A 185 -24.42 -15.90 15.91
CA HIS A 185 -24.03 -17.24 16.37
C HIS A 185 -24.77 -17.63 17.65
N ALA A 186 -24.87 -16.72 18.62
CA ALA A 186 -25.64 -16.97 19.84
C ALA A 186 -27.11 -17.30 19.52
N LEU A 187 -27.73 -16.58 18.58
CA LEU A 187 -29.10 -16.89 18.13
C LEU A 187 -29.18 -18.25 17.43
N ALA A 188 -28.23 -18.57 16.56
CA ALA A 188 -28.19 -19.87 15.86
C ALA A 188 -28.06 -21.06 16.83
N SER A 189 -27.36 -20.87 17.95
CA SER A 189 -27.14 -21.90 18.96
C SER A 189 -28.33 -22.11 19.92
N ARG A 190 -29.30 -21.19 19.98
CA ARG A 190 -30.47 -21.32 20.86
C ARG A 190 -31.48 -22.32 20.30
N ALA A 191 -31.99 -23.21 21.15
CA ALA A 191 -33.02 -24.18 20.82
C ALA A 191 -34.42 -23.53 20.79
N LEU A 192 -34.77 -22.90 19.67
CA LEU A 192 -35.99 -22.11 19.51
C LEU A 192 -36.80 -22.49 18.27
N TRP A 193 -36.27 -23.36 17.43
CA TRP A 193 -36.79 -23.59 16.09
C TRP A 193 -37.61 -24.87 16.04
N GLY A 194 -38.75 -24.83 15.37
CA GLY A 194 -39.56 -26.00 15.09
C GLY A 194 -39.93 -26.06 13.62
N TRP A 195 -40.23 -27.26 13.13
CA TRP A 195 -40.76 -27.45 11.79
C TRP A 195 -42.02 -28.30 11.82
N VAL A 196 -42.87 -28.10 10.82
CA VAL A 196 -44.14 -28.80 10.65
C VAL A 196 -44.30 -29.11 9.17
N LEU A 197 -44.66 -30.35 8.81
CA LEU A 197 -44.99 -30.67 7.41
C LEU A 197 -46.37 -30.14 7.06
N VAL A 198 -46.46 -29.48 5.92
CA VAL A 198 -47.67 -28.83 5.43
C VAL A 198 -47.97 -29.21 3.98
N GLY A 199 -49.24 -29.17 3.61
CA GLY A 199 -49.75 -29.64 2.32
C GLY A 199 -50.15 -31.12 2.36
N GLU A 200 -51.04 -31.50 1.44
CA GLU A 200 -51.57 -32.87 1.36
C GLU A 200 -50.47 -33.89 1.07
N ASP A 201 -49.45 -33.49 0.29
CA ASP A 201 -48.33 -34.35 -0.09
C ASP A 201 -47.21 -34.42 0.96
N GLY A 202 -47.25 -33.58 2.00
CA GLY A 202 -46.20 -33.52 3.03
C GLY A 202 -44.81 -33.08 2.53
N THR A 203 -44.69 -32.55 1.30
CA THR A 203 -43.42 -32.20 0.65
C THR A 203 -42.91 -30.80 0.98
N THR A 204 -43.63 -30.03 1.81
CA THR A 204 -43.23 -28.69 2.24
C THR A 204 -43.14 -28.62 3.77
N ALA A 205 -42.04 -28.07 4.28
CA ALA A 205 -41.84 -27.84 5.71
C ALA A 205 -42.09 -26.37 6.03
N LEU A 206 -42.98 -26.08 6.96
CA LEU A 206 -43.14 -24.76 7.56
C LEU A 206 -42.29 -24.67 8.84
N VAL A 207 -41.28 -23.81 8.82
CA VAL A 207 -40.40 -23.52 9.95
C VAL A 207 -40.93 -22.33 10.74
N HIS A 208 -41.03 -22.49 12.05
CA HIS A 208 -41.51 -21.49 13.00
C HIS A 208 -40.55 -21.37 14.20
N ARG A 209 -40.72 -20.30 15.00
CA ARG A 209 -40.02 -20.11 16.28
C ARG A 209 -40.99 -20.36 17.43
N HIS A 210 -40.53 -21.06 18.46
CA HIS A 210 -41.32 -21.32 19.67
C HIS A 210 -41.44 -20.09 20.58
N ASP A 211 -40.54 -19.12 20.45
CA ASP A 211 -40.52 -17.89 21.27
C ASP A 211 -41.16 -16.68 20.57
N VAL A 212 -41.82 -16.89 19.42
CA VAL A 212 -42.51 -15.86 18.66
C VAL A 212 -43.92 -16.34 18.39
N ASP A 213 -44.92 -15.52 18.77
CA ASP A 213 -46.31 -15.84 18.49
C ASP A 213 -46.53 -15.85 16.97
N PRO A 214 -47.10 -16.95 16.43
CA PRO A 214 -47.20 -17.07 15.00
C PRO A 214 -48.32 -16.15 14.47
N ALA A 215 -48.07 -15.50 13.33
CA ALA A 215 -49.05 -14.58 12.73
C ALA A 215 -50.34 -15.30 12.26
N GLN A 216 -50.26 -16.61 12.07
CA GLN A 216 -51.38 -17.51 11.77
C GLN A 216 -51.25 -18.75 12.64
N PRO A 217 -52.36 -19.35 13.11
CA PRO A 217 -52.30 -20.58 13.88
C PRO A 217 -51.58 -21.66 13.06
N LEU A 218 -50.72 -22.42 13.75
CA LEU A 218 -49.96 -23.49 13.10
C LEU A 218 -50.94 -24.50 12.48
N PRO A 219 -50.73 -24.90 11.21
CA PRO A 219 -51.62 -25.84 10.54
C PRO A 219 -51.63 -27.19 11.28
N THR A 220 -52.79 -27.84 11.29
CA THR A 220 -52.91 -29.21 11.79
C THR A 220 -52.09 -30.11 10.88
N ALA A 221 -51.05 -30.71 11.43
CA ALA A 221 -50.07 -31.44 10.66
C ALA A 221 -49.93 -32.88 11.12
N SER A 222 -49.69 -33.76 10.17
CA SER A 222 -49.40 -35.17 10.38
C SER A 222 -48.08 -35.39 11.13
N ARG A 223 -47.11 -34.48 10.95
CA ARG A 223 -45.79 -34.58 11.59
C ARG A 223 -45.18 -33.20 11.87
N ARG A 224 -44.48 -33.11 12.99
CA ARG A 224 -43.78 -31.92 13.47
C ARG A 224 -42.54 -32.31 14.26
N SER A 225 -41.61 -31.39 14.43
CA SER A 225 -40.51 -31.52 15.39
C SER A 225 -41.08 -31.76 16.80
N SER A 226 -40.52 -32.73 17.53
CA SER A 226 -40.95 -33.07 18.89
C SER A 226 -40.44 -32.09 19.94
N GLU A 227 -39.26 -31.51 19.71
CA GLU A 227 -38.60 -30.58 20.61
C GLU A 227 -38.08 -29.35 19.85
N PRO A 228 -37.91 -28.20 20.53
CA PRO A 228 -37.22 -27.05 19.95
C PRO A 228 -35.78 -27.39 19.56
N LEU A 229 -35.42 -27.06 18.32
CA LEU A 229 -34.11 -27.29 17.73
C LEU A 229 -33.31 -25.99 17.70
N ASN A 230 -31.99 -26.10 17.74
CA ASN A 230 -31.11 -24.99 17.34
C ASN A 230 -31.00 -24.95 15.80
N ALA A 231 -30.47 -23.87 15.24
CA ALA A 231 -30.41 -23.68 13.78
C ALA A 231 -29.62 -24.80 13.08
N TYR A 232 -28.55 -25.31 13.72
CA TYR A 232 -27.73 -26.40 13.20
C TYR A 232 -28.50 -27.72 13.14
N ALA A 233 -29.21 -28.05 14.22
CA ALA A 233 -30.03 -29.25 14.32
C ALA A 233 -31.22 -29.19 13.35
N LEU A 234 -31.89 -28.03 13.26
CA LEU A 234 -32.95 -27.78 12.28
C LEU A 234 -32.47 -28.04 10.85
N ALA A 235 -31.31 -27.48 10.47
CA ALA A 235 -30.76 -27.68 9.13
C ALA A 235 -30.52 -29.16 8.83
N SER A 236 -29.95 -29.91 9.79
CA SER A 236 -29.73 -31.35 9.65
C SER A 236 -31.04 -32.14 9.54
N GLU A 237 -32.08 -31.78 10.30
CA GLU A 237 -33.38 -32.45 10.20
C GLU A 237 -34.08 -32.19 8.87
N LEU A 238 -34.10 -30.93 8.41
CA LEU A 238 -34.70 -30.59 7.11
C LEU A 238 -34.01 -31.32 5.96
N GLU A 239 -32.69 -31.48 6.01
CA GLU A 239 -31.95 -32.28 5.02
C GLU A 239 -32.31 -33.77 5.07
N LYS A 240 -32.44 -34.34 6.27
CA LYS A 240 -32.88 -35.74 6.44
C LYS A 240 -34.27 -35.95 5.84
N LEU A 241 -35.19 -35.02 6.05
CA LEU A 241 -36.52 -35.04 5.42
C LEU A 241 -36.42 -34.92 3.89
N GLY A 242 -35.52 -34.07 3.37
CA GLY A 242 -35.25 -33.95 1.94
C GLY A 242 -34.78 -35.26 1.31
N HIS A 243 -33.83 -35.93 1.95
CA HIS A 243 -33.24 -37.16 1.41
C HIS A 243 -34.07 -38.41 1.66
N GLY A 244 -34.81 -38.50 2.77
CA GLY A 244 -35.57 -39.68 3.15
C GLY A 244 -37.05 -39.63 2.75
N GLU A 245 -37.66 -38.45 2.77
CA GLU A 245 -39.12 -38.28 2.71
C GLU A 245 -39.58 -37.39 1.55
N GLY A 246 -38.65 -36.92 0.70
CA GLY A 246 -38.97 -36.14 -0.48
C GLY A 246 -39.42 -34.72 -0.17
N LEU A 247 -38.96 -34.12 0.94
CA LEU A 247 -39.12 -32.69 1.16
C LEU A 247 -38.50 -31.93 -0.04
N THR A 248 -39.24 -30.99 -0.62
CA THR A 248 -38.80 -30.21 -1.80
C THR A 248 -38.74 -28.71 -1.53
N SER A 249 -39.47 -28.20 -0.54
CA SER A 249 -39.53 -26.78 -0.23
C SER A 249 -39.56 -26.52 1.28
N VAL A 250 -38.85 -25.46 1.70
CA VAL A 250 -38.89 -24.97 3.08
C VAL A 250 -39.50 -23.57 3.07
N ARG A 251 -40.56 -23.40 3.86
CA ARG A 251 -41.21 -22.11 4.09
C ARG A 251 -40.90 -21.65 5.50
N TRP A 252 -40.62 -20.36 5.63
CA TRP A 252 -40.33 -19.76 6.92
C TRP A 252 -41.45 -18.81 7.30
N GLU A 253 -41.88 -18.92 8.54
CA GLU A 253 -42.86 -18.00 9.09
C GLU A 253 -42.36 -16.55 9.03
N LYS A 254 -43.24 -15.61 8.71
CA LYS A 254 -42.87 -14.20 8.54
C LYS A 254 -42.35 -13.60 9.84
N ALA A 255 -43.05 -13.79 10.95
CA ALA A 255 -42.68 -13.26 12.25
C ALA A 255 -41.31 -13.81 12.71
N ALA A 256 -41.06 -15.11 12.50
CA ALA A 256 -39.77 -15.73 12.81
C ALA A 256 -38.60 -15.09 12.04
N ARG A 257 -38.77 -14.83 10.73
CA ARG A 257 -37.74 -14.18 9.90
C ARG A 257 -37.48 -12.75 10.33
N GLU A 258 -38.53 -11.97 10.54
CA GLU A 258 -38.44 -10.57 10.98
C GLU A 258 -37.77 -10.49 12.35
N ARG A 259 -38.07 -11.43 13.25
CA ARG A 259 -37.44 -11.48 14.57
C ARG A 259 -35.93 -11.73 14.48
N VAL A 260 -35.46 -12.65 13.63
CA VAL A 260 -34.01 -12.85 13.40
C VAL A 260 -33.36 -11.57 12.89
N VAL A 261 -33.96 -10.90 11.91
CA VAL A 261 -33.42 -9.63 11.38
C VAL A 261 -33.32 -8.60 12.50
N SER A 262 -34.33 -8.48 13.36
CA SER A 262 -34.33 -7.54 14.49
C SER A 262 -33.27 -7.84 15.56
N GLU A 263 -32.97 -9.12 15.82
CA GLU A 263 -31.99 -9.52 16.85
C GLU A 263 -30.54 -9.46 16.34
N CYS A 264 -30.33 -9.73 15.05
CA CYS A 264 -29.01 -9.84 14.45
C CYS A 264 -28.50 -8.54 13.81
N SER A 265 -29.40 -7.68 13.33
CA SER A 265 -29.05 -6.44 12.62
C SER A 265 -28.77 -5.28 13.59
N THR A 266 -27.93 -4.34 13.15
CA THR A 266 -27.82 -2.99 13.72
C THR A 266 -28.06 -1.96 12.62
N PRO A 267 -28.38 -0.69 12.95
CA PRO A 267 -28.53 0.37 11.94
C PRO A 267 -27.29 0.52 11.04
N GLU A 268 -26.11 0.27 11.61
CA GLU A 268 -24.81 0.38 10.93
C GLU A 268 -24.43 -0.88 10.14
N ASP A 269 -25.05 -2.03 10.42
CA ASP A 269 -24.71 -3.33 9.81
C ASP A 269 -25.96 -4.22 9.68
N PRO A 270 -26.82 -3.96 8.67
CA PRO A 270 -28.06 -4.69 8.47
C PRO A 270 -27.79 -6.14 8.03
N VAL A 271 -28.52 -7.09 8.61
CA VAL A 271 -28.42 -8.52 8.29
C VAL A 271 -29.70 -8.98 7.62
N GLN A 272 -29.57 -9.54 6.43
CA GLN A 272 -30.70 -10.21 5.79
C GLN A 272 -30.88 -11.61 6.38
N PHE A 273 -32.13 -12.05 6.53
CA PHE A 273 -32.45 -13.38 7.05
C PHE A 273 -31.72 -14.51 6.30
N GLY A 274 -31.65 -14.43 4.97
CA GLY A 274 -30.94 -15.41 4.14
C GLY A 274 -29.45 -15.49 4.47
N GLN A 275 -28.80 -14.34 4.65
CA GLN A 275 -27.39 -14.28 5.03
C GLN A 275 -27.13 -14.89 6.41
N TRP A 276 -28.02 -14.64 7.37
CA TRP A 276 -27.95 -15.26 8.69
C TRP A 276 -28.07 -16.79 8.58
N TRP A 277 -29.04 -17.31 7.83
CA TRP A 277 -29.26 -18.76 7.69
C TRP A 277 -28.07 -19.44 7.00
N THR A 278 -27.56 -18.85 5.91
CA THR A 278 -26.36 -19.34 5.22
C THR A 278 -25.15 -19.33 6.16
N ALA A 279 -24.95 -18.29 6.96
CA ALA A 279 -23.85 -18.25 7.93
C ALA A 279 -24.03 -19.29 9.05
N ALA A 280 -25.24 -19.45 9.58
CA ALA A 280 -25.57 -20.43 10.62
C ALA A 280 -25.36 -21.87 10.12
N THR A 281 -25.58 -22.14 8.84
CA THR A 281 -25.39 -23.47 8.24
C THR A 281 -24.03 -23.65 7.57
N SER A 282 -23.04 -22.82 7.92
CA SER A 282 -21.67 -22.87 7.38
C SER A 282 -21.60 -22.81 5.85
N GLY A 283 -22.53 -22.10 5.21
CA GLY A 283 -22.60 -21.93 3.77
C GLY A 283 -23.25 -23.07 3.00
N ARG A 284 -23.64 -24.16 3.67
CA ARG A 284 -24.23 -25.33 3.01
C ARG A 284 -25.60 -25.00 2.40
N TRP A 285 -26.42 -24.23 3.12
CA TRP A 285 -27.68 -23.72 2.60
C TRP A 285 -27.47 -22.36 1.93
N ARG A 286 -27.53 -22.35 0.58
CA ARG A 286 -27.39 -21.11 -0.21
C ARG A 286 -28.60 -20.19 -0.10
N SER A 287 -29.77 -20.77 0.13
CA SER A 287 -31.00 -20.02 0.40
C SER A 287 -31.79 -20.72 1.51
N PRO A 288 -32.63 -20.02 2.29
CA PRO A 288 -33.42 -20.66 3.35
C PRO A 288 -34.53 -21.58 2.85
N GLY A 289 -34.97 -21.41 1.60
CA GLY A 289 -36.12 -22.13 1.05
C GLY A 289 -35.77 -23.37 0.22
N GLU A 290 -34.48 -23.54 -0.09
CA GLU A 290 -33.98 -24.57 -1.00
C GLU A 290 -33.07 -25.52 -0.24
N LEU A 291 -33.36 -26.82 -0.37
CA LEU A 291 -32.52 -27.85 0.24
C LEU A 291 -31.15 -27.87 -0.43
N PRO A 292 -30.07 -28.02 0.34
CA PRO A 292 -28.75 -28.16 -0.24
C PRO A 292 -28.69 -29.46 -1.06
N PRO A 293 -27.86 -29.49 -2.12
CA PRO A 293 -27.62 -30.74 -2.83
C PRO A 293 -27.10 -31.81 -1.85
N PRO A 294 -27.40 -33.11 -2.10
CA PRO A 294 -26.85 -34.18 -1.28
C PRO A 294 -25.34 -34.02 -1.24
N SER A 295 -24.77 -34.12 -0.03
CA SER A 295 -23.33 -34.11 0.14
C SER A 295 -22.77 -35.18 -0.78
N SER A 296 -22.03 -34.78 -1.82
CA SER A 296 -21.36 -35.72 -2.70
C SER A 296 -20.49 -36.58 -1.80
N SER A 297 -20.90 -37.83 -1.59
CA SER A 297 -20.10 -38.84 -0.92
C SER A 297 -18.74 -38.78 -1.59
N SER A 298 -17.71 -38.41 -0.83
CA SER A 298 -16.33 -38.50 -1.26
C SER A 298 -16.02 -39.97 -1.47
N SER A 299 -16.44 -40.52 -2.60
CA SER A 299 -16.02 -41.82 -3.09
C SER A 299 -14.59 -41.66 -3.57
N GLY A 300 -13.64 -41.90 -2.67
CA GLY A 300 -12.23 -42.09 -3.02
C GLY A 300 -11.25 -41.81 -1.90
N PRO A 301 -10.48 -42.81 -1.42
CA PRO A 301 -9.16 -42.58 -0.86
C PRO A 301 -8.21 -42.29 -2.04
N GLY A 302 -8.15 -41.02 -2.45
CA GLY A 302 -7.27 -40.55 -3.52
C GLY A 302 -6.11 -39.76 -2.95
N HIS A 303 -4.94 -40.39 -2.87
CA HIS A 303 -3.67 -39.70 -2.70
C HIS A 303 -3.53 -38.56 -3.72
N GLY A 304 -3.40 -37.33 -3.22
CA GLY A 304 -3.16 -36.15 -4.04
C GLY A 304 -2.64 -34.98 -3.21
N ARG A 305 -1.36 -35.04 -2.83
CA ARG A 305 -0.59 -33.83 -2.50
C ARG A 305 -0.55 -32.96 -3.75
N GLY A 306 -1.55 -32.11 -3.93
CA GLY A 306 -1.54 -31.01 -4.87
C GLY A 306 -1.48 -29.71 -4.08
N HIS A 307 -0.27 -29.17 -3.90
CA HIS A 307 -0.10 -27.77 -3.56
C HIS A 307 -0.69 -26.94 -4.70
N SER A 308 -1.97 -26.54 -4.57
CA SER A 308 -2.53 -25.46 -5.37
C SER A 308 -2.01 -24.14 -4.82
N GLY A 309 -1.32 -23.43 -5.71
CA GLY A 309 -0.75 -22.12 -5.49
C GLY A 309 -1.79 -21.13 -5.01
N SER A 310 -1.40 -20.39 -3.98
CA SER A 310 -2.04 -19.13 -3.66
C SER A 310 -1.50 -18.11 -4.65
N ASP A 311 -2.31 -17.82 -5.67
CA ASP A 311 -2.15 -16.68 -6.56
C ASP A 311 -2.51 -15.41 -5.77
N TYR A 312 -1.59 -14.96 -4.92
CA TYR A 312 -1.48 -13.56 -4.56
C TYR A 312 -0.14 -13.05 -5.10
N GLY A 313 -0.24 -12.15 -6.08
CA GLY A 313 0.88 -11.56 -6.79
C GLY A 313 1.87 -10.87 -5.84
N GLY A 314 2.98 -11.54 -5.61
CA GLY A 314 4.23 -10.94 -5.14
C GLY A 314 5.03 -10.50 -6.36
N ILE A 315 5.03 -9.18 -6.58
CA ILE A 315 5.99 -8.51 -7.46
C ILE A 315 7.40 -8.78 -6.89
N GLY A 316 8.32 -9.19 -7.78
CA GLY A 316 9.69 -9.62 -7.48
C GLY A 316 10.60 -8.57 -6.82
N GLY A 317 11.87 -8.86 -6.54
CA GLY A 317 12.70 -10.02 -6.82
C GLY A 317 14.05 -9.85 -6.12
N ASP A 318 14.92 -10.84 -6.36
CA ASP A 318 16.38 -10.81 -6.27
C ASP A 318 17.08 -10.55 -4.93
N PHE A 319 17.30 -11.62 -4.16
CA PHE A 319 18.60 -12.01 -3.54
C PHE A 319 18.48 -13.51 -3.18
N GLY A 320 19.24 -14.50 -3.70
CA GLY A 320 20.54 -14.47 -4.35
C GLY A 320 21.63 -15.04 -3.42
N GLY A 321 21.71 -16.38 -3.30
CA GLY A 321 22.85 -17.11 -2.69
C GLY A 321 22.73 -17.36 -1.18
N GLY A 322 22.77 -18.57 -0.63
CA GLY A 322 23.42 -19.79 -1.10
C GLY A 322 24.83 -19.90 -0.51
N PHE A 323 24.96 -20.28 0.76
CA PHE A 323 26.18 -20.88 1.30
C PHE A 323 25.85 -21.97 2.32
N SER A 324 25.87 -23.19 1.82
CA SER A 324 26.23 -24.41 2.54
C SER A 324 27.71 -24.36 2.93
N GLY A 325 28.07 -24.80 4.13
CA GLY A 325 29.47 -24.99 4.50
C GLY A 325 29.63 -25.35 5.97
N GLY A 326 29.39 -26.61 6.31
CA GLY A 326 29.83 -27.19 7.57
C GLY A 326 31.29 -27.65 7.47
N PHE A 327 32.08 -27.28 8.46
CA PHE A 327 33.28 -27.93 9.01
C PHE A 327 33.36 -27.36 10.44
N GLY A 328 33.42 -28.12 11.53
CA GLY A 328 34.20 -29.34 11.78
C GLY A 328 35.18 -29.03 12.92
N GLY A 329 35.06 -29.75 14.06
CA GLY A 329 36.05 -30.03 15.13
C GLY A 329 36.76 -28.84 15.80
N GLY A 330 36.84 -28.72 17.12
CA GLY A 330 37.12 -29.79 18.08
C GLY A 330 38.61 -29.99 18.20
N TYR A 331 39.30 -29.12 18.96
CA TYR A 331 40.36 -29.36 19.97
C TYR A 331 40.52 -28.07 20.78
#